data_AF-A0A0B6ZVF9-F1
#
_entry.id   AF-A0A0B6ZVF9-F1
#
_cell.length_a   1.000
_cell.length_b   1.000
_cell.length_c   1.000
_cell.angle_alpha   90.00
_cell.angle_beta   90.00
_cell.angle_gamma   90.00
#
_symmetry.space_group_name_H-M   'P 1'
#
loop_
_entity.id
_entity.type
_entity.pdbx_description
1 polymer ?
#
loop_
_entity_poly.entity_id
_entity_poly.type
_entity_poly.pdbx_seq_one_letter_code
_entity_poly.pdbx_strand_id
1 'polypeptide(L)'
;MLLVTTKASNILEDLETLRLFVKVLPEYCRNLEESDVVDQAFSLIFAFDEIVALGYRENVNLAQIRTFIEMDSHEEKVYQAVRQTQEKEARDHMKKKVKEIKQKNKDMAKSGRNPGFSSGGGFGNETYKSEVISPTDSSSAAEVIKSSYNKYRYVFRNHLNINKCI
;
A
#
# COMPACT_ATOMS: atom_id res chain seq x y z
N MET A 1 -30.20 19.64 -7.15
CA MET A 1 -29.09 19.69 -8.13
C MET A 1 -29.60 20.25 -9.45
N LEU A 2 -28.74 20.95 -10.20
CA LEU A 2 -29.00 21.48 -11.54
C LEU A 2 -28.19 20.66 -12.57
N LEU A 3 -28.80 20.24 -13.68
CA LEU A 3 -28.10 19.57 -14.79
C LEU A 3 -27.85 20.57 -15.91
N VAL A 4 -26.59 20.73 -16.32
CA VAL A 4 -26.21 21.41 -17.55
C VAL A 4 -25.48 20.40 -18.42
N THR A 5 -25.99 20.16 -19.62
CA THR A 5 -25.45 19.16 -20.57
C THR A 5 -25.29 19.77 -21.96
N THR A 6 -24.51 19.14 -22.82
CA THR A 6 -24.30 19.58 -24.21
C THR A 6 -25.36 18.99 -25.15
N LYS A 7 -25.47 19.52 -26.38
CA LYS A 7 -26.42 18.97 -27.37
C LYS A 7 -26.07 17.54 -27.83
N ALA A 8 -24.80 17.13 -27.70
CA ALA A 8 -24.31 15.86 -28.23
C ALA A 8 -24.19 14.75 -27.16
N SER A 9 -24.40 15.07 -25.88
CA SER A 9 -24.32 14.10 -24.78
C SER A 9 -25.62 13.32 -24.61
N ASN A 10 -25.50 12.12 -24.04
CA ASN A 10 -26.65 11.29 -23.72
C ASN A 10 -27.32 11.76 -22.43
N ILE A 11 -28.41 12.53 -22.55
CA ILE A 11 -29.15 13.07 -21.41
C ILE A 11 -29.65 12.00 -20.43
N LEU A 12 -29.91 10.77 -20.90
CA LEU A 12 -30.38 9.69 -20.03
C LEU A 12 -29.27 9.24 -19.07
N GLU A 13 -28.04 9.15 -19.57
CA GLU A 13 -26.86 8.79 -18.76
C GLU A 13 -26.51 9.92 -17.78
N ASP A 14 -26.55 11.17 -18.23
CA ASP A 14 -26.31 12.33 -17.36
C ASP A 14 -27.33 12.41 -16.21
N LEU A 15 -28.59 12.11 -16.53
CA LEU A 15 -29.68 12.10 -15.57
C LEU A 15 -29.57 10.92 -14.59
N GLU A 16 -29.11 9.75 -15.05
CA GLU A 16 -28.79 8.62 -14.19
C GLU A 16 -27.66 8.95 -13.21
N THR A 17 -26.61 9.61 -13.68
CA THR A 17 -25.50 10.09 -12.85
C THR A 17 -25.98 11.07 -11.78
N LEU A 18 -26.78 12.08 -12.18
CA LEU A 18 -27.32 13.05 -11.25
C LEU A 18 -28.27 12.41 -10.22
N ARG A 19 -29.04 11.40 -10.62
CA ARG A 19 -29.85 10.61 -9.69
C ARG A 19 -28.97 9.87 -8.68
N LEU A 20 -27.81 9.35 -9.10
CA LEU A 20 -26.89 8.67 -8.20
C LEU A 20 -26.30 9.63 -7.16
N PHE A 21 -25.88 10.84 -7.57
CA PHE A 21 -25.44 11.90 -6.64
C PHE A 21 -26.49 12.21 -5.55
N VAL A 22 -27.75 12.37 -5.95
CA VAL A 22 -28.83 12.68 -5.00
C VAL A 22 -29.10 11.51 -4.05
N LYS A 23 -28.96 10.26 -4.51
CA LYS A 23 -29.15 9.07 -3.67
C LYS A 23 -28.03 8.85 -2.66
N VAL A 24 -26.84 9.34 -2.95
CA VAL A 24 -25.67 9.24 -2.05
C VAL A 24 -25.82 10.12 -0.81
N LEU A 25 -26.45 11.29 -0.94
CA LEU A 25 -26.64 12.20 0.21
C LEU A 25 -27.36 11.56 1.42
N PRO A 26 -28.58 10.98 1.28
CA PRO A 26 -29.29 10.36 2.40
C PRO A 26 -28.67 9.04 2.87
N GLU A 27 -27.73 8.47 2.11
CA GLU A 27 -27.00 7.26 2.52
C GLU A 27 -25.97 7.58 3.63
N TYR A 28 -25.35 8.77 3.57
CA TYR A 28 -24.35 9.20 4.55
C TYR A 28 -24.91 10.20 5.57
N CYS A 29 -25.78 11.12 5.14
CA CYS A 29 -26.44 12.09 6.03
C CYS A 29 -27.79 11.56 6.48
N ARG A 30 -27.96 11.35 7.79
CA ARG A 30 -29.21 10.83 8.35
C ARG A 30 -30.31 11.88 8.29
N ASN A 31 -29.98 13.11 8.64
CA ASN A 31 -30.77 14.30 8.36
C ASN A 31 -29.98 15.19 7.40
N LEU A 32 -30.64 15.83 6.44
CA LEU A 32 -30.00 16.80 5.54
C LEU A 32 -29.83 18.17 6.22
N GLU A 33 -29.27 18.14 7.43
CA GLU A 33 -28.92 19.32 8.23
C GLU A 33 -27.43 19.66 8.06
N GLU A 34 -27.08 20.93 8.26
CA GLU A 34 -25.73 21.42 8.05
C GLU A 34 -24.68 20.69 8.90
N SER A 35 -25.01 20.38 10.17
CA SER A 35 -24.10 19.64 11.07
C SER A 35 -23.76 18.25 10.55
N ASP A 36 -24.78 17.49 10.10
CA ASP A 36 -24.60 16.13 9.59
C ASP A 36 -23.80 16.12 8.29
N VAL A 37 -24.00 17.13 7.43
CA VAL A 37 -23.25 17.28 6.17
C VAL A 37 -21.78 17.60 6.45
N VAL A 38 -21.49 18.46 7.43
CA VAL A 38 -20.11 18.79 7.81
C VAL A 38 -19.42 17.58 8.44
N ASP A 39 -20.11 16.87 9.34
CA ASP A 39 -19.58 15.68 10.00
C ASP A 39 -19.26 14.55 9.00
N GLN A 40 -20.03 14.44 7.92
CA GLN A 40 -19.84 13.43 6.86
C GLN A 40 -19.18 13.98 5.59
N ALA A 41 -18.61 15.18 5.63
CA ALA A 41 -18.08 15.85 4.43
C ALA A 41 -17.03 15.01 3.69
N PHE A 42 -16.12 14.34 4.40
CA PHE A 42 -15.11 13.48 3.78
C PHE A 42 -15.70 12.23 3.13
N SER A 43 -16.64 11.58 3.81
CA SER A 43 -17.36 10.42 3.26
C SER A 43 -18.11 10.78 1.98
N LEU A 44 -18.76 11.96 1.97
CA LEU A 44 -19.46 12.48 0.80
C LEU A 44 -18.51 12.81 -0.37
N ILE A 45 -17.39 13.47 -0.10
CA ILE A 45 -16.40 13.80 -1.12
C ILE A 45 -15.84 12.52 -1.75
N PHE A 46 -15.48 11.51 -0.95
CA PHE A 46 -15.00 10.23 -1.48
C PHE A 46 -16.08 9.49 -2.26
N ALA A 47 -17.32 9.48 -1.77
CA ALA A 47 -18.43 8.90 -2.53
C ALA A 47 -18.62 9.59 -3.89
N PHE A 48 -18.42 10.90 -3.98
CA PHE A 48 -18.54 11.65 -5.24
C PHE A 48 -17.40 11.38 -6.23
N ASP A 49 -16.16 11.22 -5.74
CA ASP A 49 -15.00 10.87 -6.58
C ASP A 49 -15.18 9.47 -7.23
N GLU A 50 -15.83 8.54 -6.52
CA GLU A 50 -16.16 7.21 -7.07
C GLU A 50 -17.30 7.21 -8.10
N ILE A 51 -18.18 8.22 -8.10
CA ILE A 51 -19.27 8.34 -9.10
C ILE A 51 -18.72 8.90 -10.42
N VAL A 52 -17.80 9.86 -10.33
CA VAL A 52 -17.17 10.51 -11.50
C VAL A 52 -15.66 10.50 -11.32
N ALA A 53 -15.00 9.49 -11.89
CA ALA A 53 -13.56 9.36 -11.84
C ALA A 53 -12.91 9.86 -13.14
N LEU A 54 -11.81 10.61 -13.00
CA LEU A 54 -10.99 11.09 -14.14
C LEU A 54 -11.77 11.82 -15.25
N GLY A 55 -12.90 12.45 -14.91
CA GLY A 55 -13.76 13.15 -15.86
C GLY A 55 -14.70 12.25 -16.65
N TYR A 56 -14.78 10.96 -16.31
CA TYR A 56 -15.74 10.00 -16.87
C TYR A 56 -16.71 9.52 -15.79
N ARG A 57 -17.92 9.16 -16.22
CA ARG A 57 -18.91 8.52 -15.35
C ARG A 57 -18.50 7.07 -15.10
N GLU A 58 -18.52 6.66 -13.84
CA GLU A 58 -18.35 5.27 -13.47
C GLU A 58 -19.71 4.54 -13.39
N ASN A 59 -19.73 3.28 -13.80
CA ASN A 59 -20.93 2.43 -13.74
C ASN A 59 -21.01 1.71 -12.39
N VAL A 60 -21.33 2.47 -11.34
CA VAL A 60 -21.27 1.98 -9.95
C VAL A 60 -22.61 2.10 -9.24
N ASN A 61 -22.91 1.16 -8.35
CA ASN A 61 -24.06 1.19 -7.46
C ASN A 61 -23.67 1.68 -6.06
N LEU A 62 -24.63 2.16 -5.27
CA LEU A 62 -24.46 2.59 -3.88
C LEU A 62 -23.71 1.56 -3.02
N ALA A 63 -24.01 0.28 -3.20
CA ALA A 63 -23.32 -0.79 -2.47
C ALA A 63 -21.83 -0.89 -2.80
N GLN A 64 -21.46 -0.69 -4.07
CA GLN A 64 -20.06 -0.70 -4.51
C GLN A 64 -19.33 0.55 -4.04
N ILE A 65 -19.99 1.71 -4.08
CA ILE A 65 -19.45 2.98 -3.58
C ILE A 65 -19.06 2.83 -2.09
N ARG A 66 -19.89 2.18 -1.26
CA ARG A 66 -19.54 1.90 0.14
C ARG A 66 -18.26 1.08 0.27
N THR A 67 -18.12 0.01 -0.51
CA THR A 67 -16.90 -0.83 -0.50
C THR A 67 -15.67 -0.09 -1.03
N PHE A 68 -15.82 0.81 -2.00
CA PHE A 68 -14.69 1.61 -2.49
C PHE A 68 -14.19 2.62 -1.45
N ILE A 69 -15.09 3.23 -0.68
CA ILE A 69 -14.73 4.13 0.43
C ILE A 69 -14.03 3.38 1.57
N GLU A 70 -14.34 2.10 1.78
CA GLU A 70 -13.59 1.26 2.73
C GLU A 70 -12.12 1.11 2.35
N MET A 71 -11.75 1.36 1.08
CA MET A 71 -10.38 1.30 0.55
C MET A 71 -9.67 -0.02 0.85
N ASP A 72 -10.43 -1.12 1.00
CA ASP A 72 -9.88 -2.42 1.35
C ASP A 72 -9.35 -3.15 0.11
N SER A 73 -8.03 -3.09 -0.10
CA SER A 73 -7.37 -3.82 -1.17
C SER A 73 -6.96 -5.23 -0.72
N HIS A 74 -7.61 -6.24 -1.30
CA HIS A 74 -7.22 -7.64 -1.10
C HIS A 74 -5.77 -7.91 -1.55
N GLU A 75 -5.36 -7.30 -2.67
CA GLU A 75 -4.01 -7.44 -3.19
C GLU A 75 -2.96 -6.86 -2.24
N GLU A 76 -3.27 -5.75 -1.56
CA GLU A 76 -2.40 -5.18 -0.54
C GLU A 76 -2.22 -6.13 0.65
N LYS A 77 -3.30 -6.71 1.15
CA LYS A 77 -3.25 -7.66 2.29
C LYS A 77 -2.38 -8.87 1.97
N VAL A 78 -2.53 -9.44 0.77
CA VAL A 78 -1.71 -10.57 0.31
C VAL A 78 -0.24 -10.15 0.22
N TYR A 79 0.06 -8.99 -0.36
CA TYR A 79 1.43 -8.50 -0.47
C TYR A 79 2.09 -8.28 0.91
N GLN A 80 1.37 -7.67 1.85
CA GLN A 80 1.85 -7.48 3.21
C GLN A 80 2.12 -8.83 3.91
N ALA A 81 1.26 -9.83 3.74
CA ALA A 81 1.45 -11.16 4.33
C ALA A 81 2.70 -11.88 3.79
N VAL A 82 2.91 -11.83 2.47
CA VAL A 82 4.11 -12.40 1.84
C VAL A 82 5.36 -11.70 2.35
N ARG A 83 5.35 -10.36 2.39
CA ARG A 83 6.49 -9.58 2.88
C ARG A 83 6.81 -9.88 4.34
N GLN A 84 5.81 -9.94 5.21
CA GLN A 84 6.00 -10.29 6.62
C GLN A 84 6.59 -11.70 6.79
N THR A 85 6.18 -12.65 5.94
CA THR A 85 6.71 -14.01 5.94
C THR A 85 8.18 -14.02 5.55
N GLN A 86 8.54 -13.34 4.45
CA GLN A 86 9.93 -13.22 4.00
C GLN A 86 10.83 -12.56 5.06
N GLU A 87 10.37 -11.46 5.67
CA GLU A 87 11.11 -10.77 6.74
C GLU A 87 11.31 -11.66 7.97
N LYS A 88 10.31 -12.45 8.34
CA LYS A 88 10.38 -13.42 9.45
C LYS A 88 11.36 -14.55 9.14
N GLU A 89 11.27 -15.14 7.95
CA GLU A 89 12.17 -16.21 7.51
C GLU A 89 13.63 -15.76 7.46
N ALA A 90 13.90 -14.56 6.92
CA ALA A 90 15.23 -13.98 6.89
C ALA A 90 15.79 -13.75 8.31
N ARG A 91 14.95 -13.25 9.24
CA ARG A 91 15.34 -13.02 10.64
C ARG A 91 15.65 -14.33 11.37
N ASP A 92 14.85 -15.36 11.16
CA ASP A 92 15.04 -16.66 11.82
C ASP A 92 16.25 -17.40 11.25
N HIS A 93 16.48 -17.33 9.94
CA HIS A 93 17.68 -17.86 9.29
C HIS A 93 18.95 -17.15 9.78
N MET A 94 18.92 -15.81 9.91
CA MET A 94 20.04 -15.04 10.47
C MET A 94 20.33 -15.45 11.92
N LYS A 95 19.31 -15.62 12.76
CA LYS A 95 19.49 -16.08 14.15
C LYS A 95 20.09 -17.48 14.24
N LYS A 96 19.66 -18.41 13.38
CA LYS A 96 20.22 -19.78 13.31
C LYS A 96 21.70 -19.73 12.91
N LYS A 97 22.04 -19.03 11.81
CA LYS A 97 23.42 -18.86 11.35
C LYS A 97 24.33 -18.21 12.40
N VAL A 98 23.85 -17.18 13.11
CA VAL A 98 24.63 -16.54 14.20
C VAL A 98 24.91 -17.52 15.34
N LYS A 99 23.94 -18.36 15.73
CA LYS A 99 24.15 -19.38 16.76
C LYS A 99 25.15 -20.44 16.32
N GLU A 100 25.07 -20.91 15.08
CA GLU A 100 25.99 -21.89 14.51
C GLU A 100 27.43 -21.37 14.44
N ILE A 101 27.65 -20.13 13.98
CA ILE A 101 28.98 -19.51 13.95
C ILE A 101 29.55 -19.37 15.36
N LYS A 102 28.74 -18.92 16.34
CA LYS A 102 29.17 -18.82 17.74
C LYS A 102 29.56 -20.18 18.32
N GLN A 103 28.82 -21.23 17.99
CA GLN A 103 29.11 -22.58 18.48
C GLN A 103 30.40 -23.12 17.85
N LYS A 104 30.56 -23.01 16.53
CA LYS A 104 31.80 -23.40 15.82
C LYS A 104 33.03 -22.68 16.37
N ASN A 105 32.94 -21.36 16.62
CA ASN A 105 34.06 -20.60 17.21
C ASN A 105 34.42 -21.08 18.62
N LYS A 106 33.43 -21.43 19.45
CA LYS A 106 33.67 -22.00 20.78
C LYS A 106 34.30 -23.38 20.70
N ASP A 107 33.83 -24.23 19.80
CA ASP A 107 34.33 -25.59 19.65
C ASP A 107 35.77 -25.59 19.09
N MET A 108 36.10 -24.67 18.16
CA MET A 108 37.49 -24.45 17.73
C MET A 108 38.38 -23.92 18.85
N ALA A 109 37.88 -23.02 19.71
CA ALA A 109 38.62 -22.54 20.88
C ALA A 109 38.85 -23.63 21.94
N LYS A 110 37.90 -24.56 22.11
CA LYS A 110 38.00 -25.69 23.07
C LYS A 110 38.80 -26.87 22.53
N SER A 111 38.83 -27.09 21.21
CA SER A 111 39.56 -28.20 20.57
C SER A 111 41.08 -28.06 20.62
N GLY A 112 41.64 -27.02 21.26
CA GLY A 112 43.06 -26.96 21.64
C GLY A 112 44.05 -27.02 20.48
N ARG A 113 43.59 -26.86 19.22
CA ARG A 113 44.47 -26.76 18.07
C ARG A 113 44.92 -25.32 17.95
N ASN A 114 45.87 -24.97 18.81
CA ASN A 114 46.81 -23.88 18.57
C ASN A 114 47.33 -24.04 17.13
N PRO A 115 46.93 -23.21 16.14
CA PRO A 115 47.73 -23.10 14.93
C PRO A 115 48.88 -22.19 15.32
N GLY A 116 49.90 -22.78 15.95
CA GLY A 116 51.19 -22.14 16.21
C GLY A 116 51.10 -20.74 16.82
N PHE A 117 51.35 -20.68 18.12
CA PHE A 117 52.16 -19.59 18.66
C PHE A 117 53.49 -19.59 17.91
N SER A 118 53.51 -18.95 16.75
CA SER A 118 54.67 -18.52 16.01
C SER A 118 54.32 -17.18 15.39
N SER A 119 54.80 -16.14 16.07
CA SER A 119 55.41 -14.98 15.44
C SER A 119 54.64 -14.24 14.35
N GLY A 120 54.30 -12.99 14.64
CA GLY A 120 54.27 -11.94 13.62
C GLY A 120 52.88 -11.43 13.29
N GLY A 121 52.74 -10.11 13.34
CA GLY A 121 51.49 -9.40 13.20
C GLY A 121 50.79 -9.58 11.85
N GLY A 122 49.51 -9.27 11.85
CA GLY A 122 48.70 -9.27 10.64
C GLY A 122 47.24 -9.07 11.00
N PHE A 123 46.84 -7.81 11.13
CA PHE A 123 45.44 -7.41 11.03
C PHE A 123 44.92 -7.80 9.65
N GLY A 124 44.36 -9.00 9.53
CA GLY A 124 43.75 -9.54 8.33
C GLY A 124 42.29 -9.11 8.23
N ASN A 125 42.03 -8.19 7.32
CA ASN A 125 40.73 -7.69 6.90
C ASN A 125 39.84 -8.84 6.38
N GLU A 126 39.07 -9.48 7.25
CA GLU A 126 38.08 -10.47 6.85
C GLU A 126 36.82 -9.74 6.41
N THR A 127 36.85 -9.34 5.14
CA THR A 127 35.73 -8.75 4.43
C THR A 127 34.54 -9.68 4.61
N TYR A 128 33.53 -9.20 5.33
CA TYR A 128 32.19 -9.77 5.35
C TYR A 128 31.71 -9.87 3.90
N LYS A 129 31.93 -11.02 3.26
CA LYS A 129 31.23 -11.37 2.02
C LYS A 129 29.77 -11.55 2.40
N SER A 130 29.07 -10.43 2.30
CA SER A 130 27.62 -10.38 2.24
C SER A 130 27.25 -11.10 0.96
N GLU A 131 26.95 -12.40 1.04
CA GLU A 131 26.20 -13.07 -0.01
C GLU A 131 24.83 -12.39 -0.07
N VAL A 132 24.73 -11.40 -0.96
CA VAL A 132 23.47 -10.89 -1.45
C VAL A 132 22.83 -12.06 -2.20
N ILE A 133 21.90 -12.74 -1.53
CA ILE A 133 20.98 -13.65 -2.19
C ILE A 133 20.07 -12.76 -3.02
N SER A 134 20.35 -12.69 -4.32
CA SER A 134 19.47 -12.06 -5.30
C SER A 134 18.13 -12.82 -5.30
N PRO A 135 16.99 -12.15 -5.09
CA PRO A 135 15.70 -12.75 -5.40
C PRO A 135 15.58 -12.79 -6.92
N THR A 136 15.76 -13.97 -7.50
CA THR A 136 15.46 -14.22 -8.92
C THR A 136 13.96 -14.22 -9.14
N ASP A 137 13.56 -13.47 -10.17
CA ASP A 137 12.29 -13.49 -10.90
C ASP A 137 10.99 -13.20 -10.12
N SER A 138 10.72 -11.91 -9.96
CA SER A 138 9.34 -11.38 -9.80
C SER A 138 9.18 -9.98 -10.42
N SER A 139 10.07 -9.61 -11.34
CA SER A 139 10.19 -8.25 -11.89
C SER A 139 8.98 -7.82 -12.72
N SER A 140 8.28 -8.75 -13.36
CA SER A 140 7.11 -8.44 -14.20
C SER A 140 5.85 -8.09 -13.41
N ALA A 141 5.61 -8.75 -12.27
CA ALA A 141 4.48 -8.42 -11.40
C ALA A 141 4.72 -7.09 -10.66
N ALA A 142 5.97 -6.84 -10.26
CA ALA A 142 6.34 -5.64 -9.51
C ALA A 142 6.22 -4.33 -10.32
N GLU A 143 6.33 -4.36 -11.66
CA GLU A 143 6.17 -3.18 -12.52
C GLU A 143 4.70 -2.80 -12.76
N VAL A 144 3.82 -3.78 -12.95
CA VAL A 144 2.37 -3.53 -13.11
C VAL A 144 1.76 -2.98 -11.81
N ILE A 145 2.23 -3.50 -10.66
CA ILE A 145 1.76 -3.09 -9.32
C ILE A 145 2.17 -1.65 -8.97
N LYS A 146 3.33 -1.16 -9.44
CA LYS A 146 3.74 0.25 -9.26
C LYS A 146 2.80 1.23 -9.96
N SER A 147 2.17 0.86 -11.07
CA SER A 147 1.25 1.75 -11.80
C SER A 147 -0.04 1.99 -11.02
N SER A 148 -0.65 0.93 -10.49
CA SER A 148 -1.93 1.01 -9.76
C SER A 148 -1.79 1.69 -8.39
N TYR A 149 -0.71 1.42 -7.64
CA TYR A 149 -0.42 2.10 -6.37
C TYR A 149 -0.11 3.59 -6.53
N ASN A 150 0.46 4.01 -7.65
CA ASN A 150 0.68 5.43 -7.88
C ASN A 150 -0.63 6.18 -8.06
N LYS A 151 -1.63 5.61 -8.76
CA LYS A 151 -2.95 6.26 -8.92
C LYS A 151 -3.57 6.64 -7.57
N TYR A 152 -3.63 5.71 -6.62
CA TYR A 152 -4.25 5.96 -5.30
C TYR A 152 -3.34 6.71 -4.31
N ARG A 153 -2.00 6.58 -4.42
CA ARG A 153 -1.05 7.39 -3.63
C ARG A 153 -1.02 8.86 -4.06
N TYR A 154 -1.24 9.17 -5.33
CA TYR A 154 -1.36 10.56 -5.82
C TYR A 154 -2.64 11.23 -5.30
N VAL A 155 -3.77 10.51 -5.27
CA VAL A 155 -5.03 11.02 -4.72
C VAL A 155 -4.90 11.31 -3.22
N PHE A 156 -4.37 10.38 -2.43
CA PHE A 156 -4.18 10.57 -0.98
C PHE A 156 -3.19 11.71 -0.64
N ARG A 157 -2.14 11.89 -1.46
CA ARG A 157 -1.12 12.94 -1.23
C ARG A 157 -1.54 14.33 -1.69
N ASN A 158 -2.44 14.44 -2.67
CA ASN A 158 -2.99 15.73 -3.10
C ASN A 158 -4.22 16.14 -2.26
N HIS A 159 -5.09 15.20 -1.87
CA HIS A 159 -6.28 15.55 -1.08
C HIS A 159 -5.99 15.93 0.38
N LEU A 160 -4.93 15.38 1.02
CA LEU A 160 -4.52 15.84 2.36
C LEU A 160 -3.69 17.15 2.37
N ASN A 161 -3.20 17.63 1.22
CA ASN A 161 -2.44 18.90 1.15
C ASN A 161 -3.31 20.14 0.96
N ILE A 162 -4.64 20.00 0.85
CA ILE A 162 -5.55 21.17 0.84
C ILE A 162 -5.54 21.88 2.21
N ASN A 163 -5.18 21.19 3.30
CA ASN A 163 -5.01 21.80 4.63
C ASN A 163 -3.65 22.51 4.86
N LYS A 164 -2.85 22.73 3.80
CA LYS A 164 -1.66 23.60 3.84
C LYS A 164 -1.78 24.88 3.02
N CYS A 165 -2.93 25.10 2.37
CA CYS A 165 -3.25 26.34 1.67
C CYS A 165 -4.55 26.96 2.22
N ILE A 166 -4.67 27.06 3.55
CA ILE A 166 -5.38 28.14 4.25
C ILE A 166 -4.50 28.52 5.44
#